data_AF-A0A661U7J6-F1
#
_entry.id   AF-A0A661U7J6-F1
#
_cell.length_a   1.000
_cell.length_b   1.000
_cell.length_c   1.000
_cell.angle_alpha   90.00
_cell.angle_beta   90.00
_cell.angle_gamma   90.00
#
_symmetry.space_group_name_H-M   'P 1'
#
loop_
_entity.id
_entity.type
_entity.pdbx_description
1 polymer ?
#
loop_
_entity_poly.entity_id
_entity_poly.type
_entity_poly.pdbx_seq_one_letter_code
_entity_poly.pdbx_strand_id
1 'polypeptide(L)'
;MTGRGDSFVQVAVQRHLNRLFTYHLSDEAVGLVSIGDRVLIDFAGKIETGVVVSFGNPEGIKETKPVIAPIDLFPFLSGGDIELAQFVSEYYFSPIGETISAMVPGNIGISCEDVFTIS
;
A
#
# COMPACT_ATOMS: atom_id res chain seq x y z
N MET A 1 13.74 9.80 18.40
CA MET A 1 13.19 8.72 19.24
C MET A 1 12.00 8.14 18.48
N THR A 2 12.25 7.34 17.46
CA THR A 2 11.21 6.83 16.54
C THR A 2 10.73 5.48 17.08
N GLY A 3 9.46 5.41 17.45
CA GLY A 3 8.87 4.26 18.10
C GLY A 3 8.78 3.07 17.15
N ARG A 4 8.86 1.86 17.72
CA ARG A 4 8.76 0.54 17.07
C ARG A 4 7.56 0.30 16.13
N GLY A 5 6.63 1.26 16.00
CA GLY A 5 5.42 1.16 15.18
C GLY A 5 5.51 1.77 13.78
N ASP A 6 6.39 2.76 13.57
CA ASP A 6 6.48 3.49 12.29
C ASP A 6 7.33 2.75 11.25
N SER A 7 8.04 1.70 11.65
CA SER A 7 8.83 0.84 10.76
C SER A 7 7.97 -0.18 10.01
N PHE A 8 6.66 -0.26 10.27
CA PHE A 8 5.76 -1.19 9.59
C PHE A 8 4.59 -0.44 8.98
N VAL A 9 4.14 -0.92 7.84
CA VAL A 9 3.00 -0.37 7.10
C VAL A 9 2.02 -1.47 6.73
N GLN A 10 0.74 -1.12 6.77
CA GLN A 10 -0.34 -1.91 6.20
C GLN A 10 -0.59 -1.45 4.77
N VAL A 11 -0.49 -2.37 3.82
CA VAL A 11 -0.61 -2.10 2.40
C VAL A 11 -1.84 -2.81 1.84
N ALA A 12 -2.67 -2.05 1.12
CA ALA A 12 -3.74 -2.59 0.30
C ALA A 12 -3.22 -2.92 -1.10
N VAL A 13 -3.57 -4.10 -1.61
CA VAL A 13 -3.19 -4.55 -2.95
C VAL A 13 -4.46 -4.73 -3.77
N GLN A 14 -4.45 -4.31 -5.03
CA GLN A 14 -5.61 -4.42 -5.94
C GLN A 14 -5.89 -5.89 -6.34
N ARG A 15 -6.38 -6.69 -5.39
CA ARG A 15 -6.76 -8.09 -5.54
C ARG A 15 -8.07 -8.32 -4.79
N HIS A 16 -8.80 -9.39 -5.16
CA HIS A 16 -10.03 -9.85 -4.48
C HIS A 16 -9.71 -10.50 -3.12
N LEU A 17 -9.02 -9.76 -2.25
CA LEU A 17 -8.60 -10.17 -0.92
C LEU A 17 -9.01 -9.09 0.07
N ASN A 18 -9.95 -9.42 0.94
CA ASN A 18 -10.45 -8.49 1.95
C ASN A 18 -9.53 -8.46 3.18
N ARG A 19 -8.27 -8.07 2.99
CA ARG A 19 -7.28 -7.90 4.06
C ARG A 19 -6.17 -6.95 3.64
N LEU A 20 -5.51 -6.36 4.63
CA LEU A 20 -4.25 -5.65 4.46
C LEU A 20 -3.06 -6.62 4.61
N PHE A 21 -1.93 -6.22 4.03
CA PHE A 21 -0.68 -6.94 4.10
C PHE A 21 0.36 -6.09 4.82
N THR A 22 1.08 -6.71 5.74
CA THR A 22 2.06 -6.01 6.57
C THR A 22 3.45 -6.13 5.95
N TYR A 23 4.07 -4.98 5.73
CA TYR A 23 5.44 -4.86 5.25
C TYR A 23 6.25 -4.02 6.24
N HIS A 24 7.56 -4.25 6.29
CA HIS A 24 8.46 -3.35 7.01
C HIS A 24 9.09 -2.35 6.05
N LEU A 25 9.40 -1.17 6.57
CA LEU A 25 10.19 -0.16 5.87
C LEU A 25 11.67 -0.46 6.10
N SER A 26 12.49 -0.36 5.06
CA SER A 26 13.94 -0.30 5.22
C SER A 26 14.33 1.05 5.85
N ASP A 27 15.52 1.13 6.44
CA ASP A 27 16.00 2.35 7.09
C ASP A 27 15.99 3.57 6.13
N GLU A 28 16.20 3.34 4.83
CA GLU A 28 16.15 4.37 3.79
C GLU A 28 14.73 4.82 3.45
N ALA A 29 13.73 3.96 3.62
CA ALA A 29 12.33 4.26 3.32
C ALA A 29 11.60 4.92 4.51
N VAL A 30 12.14 4.80 5.73
CA VAL A 30 11.58 5.45 6.92
C VAL A 30 11.59 6.97 6.73
N GLY A 31 10.39 7.57 6.82
CA GLY A 31 10.20 9.01 6.62
C GLY A 31 10.02 9.45 5.16
N LEU A 32 10.15 8.53 4.20
CA LEU A 32 9.79 8.78 2.78
C LEU A 32 8.42 8.22 2.41
N VAL A 33 7.85 7.38 3.26
CA VAL A 33 6.54 6.75 3.06
C VAL A 33 5.51 7.38 4.00
N SER A 34 4.33 7.66 3.47
CA SER A 34 3.16 8.25 4.12
C SER A 34 1.89 7.43 3.82
N ILE A 35 0.84 7.63 4.61
CA ILE A 35 -0.49 7.09 4.29
C ILE A 35 -0.96 7.67 2.95
N GLY A 36 -1.48 6.81 2.08
CA GLY A 36 -1.93 7.15 0.74
C GLY A 36 -0.86 7.07 -0.35
N ASP A 37 0.41 6.83 0.02
CA ASP A 37 1.48 6.59 -0.97
C ASP A 37 1.28 5.25 -1.68
N ARG A 38 1.65 5.24 -2.97
CA ARG A 38 1.84 3.99 -3.70
C ARG A 38 3.25 3.47 -3.46
N VAL A 39 3.36 2.17 -3.23
CA VAL A 39 4.60 1.47 -2.93
C VAL A 39 4.73 0.21 -3.79
N LEU A 40 5.95 -0.10 -4.21
CA LEU A 40 6.30 -1.38 -4.81
C LEU A 40 6.54 -2.42 -3.72
N ILE A 41 5.95 -3.59 -3.89
CA ILE A 41 6.04 -4.71 -2.96
C ILE A 41 6.21 -6.03 -3.72
N ASP A 42 6.84 -7.02 -3.08
CA ASP A 42 6.71 -8.41 -3.52
C ASP A 42 5.42 -9.00 -2.93
N PHE A 43 4.47 -9.26 -3.82
CA PHE A 43 3.24 -9.94 -3.52
C PHE A 43 3.17 -11.27 -4.28
N ALA A 44 3.17 -12.38 -3.54
CA ALA A 44 3.14 -13.73 -4.10
C ALA A 44 4.21 -14.03 -5.19
N GLY A 45 5.41 -13.46 -5.05
CA GLY A 45 6.53 -13.67 -5.97
C GLY A 45 6.51 -12.76 -7.20
N LYS A 46 5.62 -11.78 -7.25
CA LYS A 46 5.55 -10.75 -8.29
C LYS A 46 5.71 -9.37 -7.69
N ILE A 47 6.32 -8.46 -8.44
CA ILE A 47 6.38 -7.05 -8.07
C ILE A 47 5.03 -6.42 -8.43
N GLU A 48 4.36 -5.88 -7.43
CA GLU A 48 3.04 -5.29 -7.55
C GLU A 48 3.02 -3.90 -6.89
N THR A 49 2.09 -3.07 -7.31
CA THR A 49 1.82 -1.78 -6.66
C THR A 49 0.79 -1.98 -5.56
N GLY A 50 1.07 -1.43 -4.38
CA GLY A 50 0.12 -1.33 -3.28
C GLY A 50 -0.02 0.10 -2.78
N VAL A 51 -1.04 0.35 -1.97
CA VAL A 51 -1.29 1.65 -1.32
C VAL A 51 -1.15 1.52 0.18
N VAL A 52 -0.40 2.42 0.82
CA VAL A 52 -0.22 2.45 2.27
C VAL A 52 -1.51 2.97 2.93
N VAL A 53 -2.12 2.15 3.77
CA VAL A 53 -3.40 2.45 4.44
C VAL A 53 -3.17 2.93 5.88
N SER A 54 -2.21 2.35 6.58
CA SER A 54 -1.87 2.75 7.95
C SER A 54 -0.46 2.33 8.33
N PHE A 55 0.08 2.94 9.38
CA PHE A 55 1.31 2.49 10.03
C PHE A 55 1.00 1.50 11.15
N GLY A 56 1.95 0.61 11.42
CA GLY A 56 1.88 -0.34 12.52
C GLY A 56 2.02 -1.79 12.10
N ASN A 57 2.45 -2.60 13.07
CA ASN A 57 2.49 -4.04 12.97
C ASN A 57 1.35 -4.65 13.80
N PRO A 58 0.35 -5.30 13.17
CA PRO A 58 -0.64 -6.10 13.87
C PRO A 58 0.07 -7.13 14.74
N GLU A 59 -0.42 -7.32 15.97
CA GLU A 59 0.20 -8.26 16.89
C GLU A 59 0.29 -9.66 16.27
N GLY A 60 1.49 -10.26 16.34
CA GLY A 60 1.72 -11.65 15.92
C GLY A 60 2.41 -11.86 14.58
N ILE A 61 2.68 -10.81 13.79
CA ILE A 61 3.42 -10.96 12.52
C ILE A 61 4.92 -10.87 12.81
N LYS A 62 5.60 -12.01 12.69
CA LYS A 62 7.05 -12.17 12.96
C LYS A 62 7.91 -12.04 11.71
N GLU A 63 7.40 -12.47 10.57
CA GLU A 63 8.10 -12.44 9.29
C GLU A 63 7.33 -11.56 8.32
N THR A 64 7.97 -10.51 7.84
CA THR A 64 7.42 -9.57 6.86
C THR A 64 8.42 -9.39 5.73
N LYS A 65 7.92 -9.06 4.55
CA LYS A 65 8.75 -8.61 3.43
C LYS A 65 8.99 -7.08 3.54
N PRO A 66 10.10 -6.57 2.99
CA PRO A 66 10.31 -5.13 2.92
C PRO A 66 9.39 -4.49 1.89
N VAL A 67 9.05 -3.22 2.09
CA VAL A 67 8.67 -2.32 0.99
C VAL A 67 9.88 -2.17 0.07
N ILE A 68 9.70 -2.33 -1.24
CA ILE A 68 10.79 -2.25 -2.21
C ILE A 68 11.16 -0.80 -2.47
N ALA A 69 10.16 0.04 -2.78
CA ALA A 69 10.34 1.48 -2.99
C ALA A 69 8.99 2.22 -2.96
N PRO A 70 8.94 3.48 -2.49
CA PRO A 70 7.85 4.39 -2.82
C PRO A 70 7.87 4.74 -4.32
N ILE A 71 6.69 4.94 -4.92
CA ILE A 71 6.54 5.27 -6.35
C ILE A 71 6.40 6.77 -6.56
N ASP A 72 5.68 7.44 -5.67
CA ASP A 72 5.32 8.85 -5.80
C ASP A 72 6.18 9.73 -4.87
N LEU A 73 6.37 11.00 -5.26
CA LEU A 73 7.06 12.00 -4.43
C LEU A 73 6.16 12.59 -3.34
N PHE A 74 4.84 12.44 -3.50
CA PHE A 74 3.80 12.94 -2.60
C PHE A 74 2.67 11.91 -2.55
N PRO A 75 1.85 11.92 -1.47
CA PRO A 75 0.70 11.03 -1.34
C PRO A 75 -0.20 11.08 -2.57
N PHE A 76 -0.33 9.91 -3.21
CA PHE A 76 -1.22 9.72 -4.34
C PHE A 76 -2.69 9.91 -3.93
N LEU A 77 -3.01 9.47 -2.72
CA LEU A 77 -4.28 9.67 -2.05
C LEU A 77 -4.05 10.43 -0.75
N SER A 78 -4.98 11.30 -0.39
CA SER A 78 -4.94 11.97 0.91
C SER A 78 -5.37 11.02 2.03
N GLY A 79 -5.06 11.36 3.28
CA GLY A 79 -5.56 10.61 4.43
C GLY A 79 -7.09 10.51 4.45
N GLY A 80 -7.80 11.57 4.04
CA GLY A 80 -9.27 11.55 3.95
C GLY A 80 -9.80 10.61 2.88
N ASP A 81 -9.07 10.42 1.76
CA ASP A 81 -9.43 9.43 0.74
C ASP A 81 -9.27 8.00 1.28
N ILE A 82 -8.22 7.77 2.07
CA ILE A 82 -7.99 6.47 2.72
C ILE A 82 -9.05 6.18 3.79
N GLU A 83 -9.42 7.16 4.61
CA GLU A 83 -10.51 7.04 5.59
C GLU A 83 -11.85 6.73 4.89
N LEU A 84 -12.14 7.41 3.77
CA LEU A 84 -13.33 7.14 2.96
C LEU A 84 -13.30 5.72 2.39
N ALA A 85 -12.15 5.28 1.86
CA ALA A 85 -12.01 3.93 1.33
C ALA A 85 -12.22 2.87 2.41
N GLN A 86 -11.68 3.07 3.61
CA GLN A 86 -11.90 2.20 4.77
C GLN A 86 -13.37 2.15 5.14
N PHE A 87 -14.04 3.31 5.25
CA PHE A 87 -15.47 3.39 5.53
C PHE A 87 -16.30 2.61 4.50
N VAL A 88 -16.06 2.82 3.21
CA VAL A 88 -16.79 2.13 2.13
C VAL A 88 -16.52 0.61 2.18
N SER A 89 -15.27 0.21 2.37
CA SER A 89 -14.87 -1.20 2.47
C SER A 89 -15.54 -1.90 3.65
N GLU A 90 -15.57 -1.27 4.81
CA GLU A 90 -16.23 -1.81 6.01
C GLU A 90 -17.75 -1.85 5.86
N TYR A 91 -18.35 -0.77 5.36
CA TYR A 91 -19.80 -0.64 5.25
C TYR A 91 -20.40 -1.57 4.19
N TYR A 92 -19.74 -1.71 3.04
CA TYR A 92 -20.22 -2.53 1.92
C TYR A 92 -19.55 -3.89 1.84
N PHE A 93 -18.72 -4.26 2.81
CA PHE A 93 -17.95 -5.51 2.84
C PHE A 93 -17.12 -5.75 1.56
N SER A 94 -16.70 -4.68 0.89
CA SER A 94 -15.88 -4.75 -0.32
C SER A 94 -14.39 -4.83 0.02
N PRO A 95 -13.56 -5.53 -0.77
CA PRO A 95 -12.12 -5.55 -0.56
C PRO A 95 -11.52 -4.13 -0.65
N ILE A 96 -10.78 -3.71 0.38
CA ILE A 96 -10.21 -2.35 0.45
C ILE A 96 -9.35 -1.98 -0.77
N GLY A 97 -8.56 -2.93 -1.31
CA GLY A 97 -7.74 -2.68 -2.50
C GLY A 97 -8.56 -2.40 -3.77
N GLU A 98 -9.74 -3.02 -3.89
CA GLU A 98 -10.67 -2.74 -4.99
C GLU A 98 -11.41 -1.43 -4.78
N THR A 99 -11.83 -1.14 -3.55
CA THR A 99 -12.44 0.15 -3.19
C THR A 99 -11.50 1.30 -3.56
N ILE A 100 -10.23 1.23 -3.15
CA ILE A 100 -9.21 2.23 -3.50
C ILE A 100 -9.05 2.32 -5.01
N SER A 101 -8.97 1.19 -5.72
CA SER A 101 -8.84 1.21 -7.18
C SER A 101 -10.06 1.81 -7.88
N ALA A 102 -11.27 1.64 -7.34
CA ALA A 102 -12.48 2.19 -7.93
C ALA A 102 -12.61 3.70 -7.72
N MET A 103 -11.93 4.26 -6.71
CA MET A 103 -11.87 5.71 -6.46
C MET A 103 -10.96 6.45 -7.44
N VAL A 104 -10.07 5.72 -8.12
CA VAL A 104 -9.01 6.29 -8.95
C VAL A 104 -9.33 6.04 -10.44
N PRO A 105 -9.09 7.02 -11.35
CA PRO A 105 -9.25 6.80 -12.78
C PRO A 105 -8.36 5.66 -13.29
N GLY A 106 -8.91 4.78 -14.14
CA GLY A 106 -8.24 3.55 -14.58
C GLY A 106 -6.86 3.74 -15.22
N ASN A 107 -6.62 4.87 -15.88
CA ASN A 107 -5.35 5.17 -16.56
C ASN A 107 -4.24 5.65 -15.60
N ILE A 108 -4.55 5.78 -14.31
CA ILE A 108 -3.64 6.26 -13.23
C ILE A 108 -3.61 5.22 -12.09
N GLY A 109 -4.22 4.05 -12.31
CA GLY A 109 -4.53 3.07 -11.27
C GLY A 109 -3.32 2.41 -10.62
N ILE A 110 -3.61 1.44 -9.75
CA ILE A 110 -2.67 0.71 -8.89
C ILE A 110 -1.99 -0.45 -9.65
N SER A 111 -1.79 -0.30 -10.96
CA SER A 111 -1.18 -1.31 -11.82
C SER A 111 0.25 -0.93 -12.15
N CYS A 112 1.18 -1.87 -11.95
CA CYS A 112 2.50 -1.78 -12.57
C CYS A 112 2.33 -2.04 -14.08
N GLU A 113 2.53 -1.04 -14.92
CA GLU A 113 2.64 -1.23 -16.37
C GLU A 113 4.07 -1.72 -16.68
N ASP A 114 4.18 -2.87 -17.33
CA ASP A 114 5.47 -3.41 -17.80
C ASP A 114 6.14 -2.39 -18.74
N VAL A 115 7.15 -1.67 -18.25
CA VAL A 115 8.00 -0.82 -19.09
C VAL A 115 8.93 -1.73 -19.89
N PHE A 116 8.47 -2.17 -21.06
CA PHE A 116 9.32 -2.85 -22.04
C PHE A 116 10.37 -1.87 -22.59
N THR A 117 11.61 -2.03 -22.15
CA THR A 117 12.77 -1.41 -22.81
C THR A 117 12.95 -2.04 -24.18
N ILE A 118 12.76 -1.25 -25.24
CA ILE A 118 13.13 -1.65 -26.61
C ILE A 118 14.65 -1.51 -26.71
N SER A 119 15.35 -2.64 -26.91
CA SER A 119 16.73 -2.68 -27.42
C SER A 119 16.76 -2.54 -28.94
#